data_AF-A0A8S8Y603-F1
#
_entry.id   AF-A0A8S8Y603-F1
#
_cell.length_a   1.000
_cell.length_b   1.000
_cell.length_c   1.000
_cell.angle_alpha   90.00
_cell.angle_beta   90.00
_cell.angle_gamma   90.00
#
_symmetry.space_group_name_H-M   'P 1'
#
loop_
_entity.id
_entity.type
_entity.pdbx_description
1 polymer ?
#
loop_
_entity_poly.entity_id
_entity_poly.type
_entity_poly.pdbx_seq_one_letter_code
_entity_poly.pdbx_strand_id
1 'polypeptide(L)'
;MGLEPSKASIMIRGGGSTARSVALEWSRSGGVIVPVGGRRELGNGPWSANIASQNYADLGVDFDAIPGDSDTSDMNVTTKVSVSYGKDWSVDDFAIRMVVAQHLLSWEVLYAPDLVNALPSVSEVCALLSAGD
;
A
#
# COMPACT_ATOMS: atom_id res chain seq x y z
N MET A 1 10.32 3.78 -3.65
CA MET A 1 10.88 3.03 -2.51
C MET A 1 11.53 1.76 -3.05
N GLY A 2 12.83 1.58 -2.84
CA GLY A 2 13.63 0.47 -3.42
C GLY A 2 13.60 -0.81 -2.60
N LEU A 3 12.47 -1.17 -2.01
CA LEU A 3 12.33 -2.40 -1.22
C LEU A 3 11.98 -3.57 -2.13
N GLU A 4 12.67 -4.69 -1.97
CA GLU A 4 12.35 -5.96 -2.62
C GLU A 4 11.51 -6.82 -1.65
N PRO A 5 10.23 -7.09 -1.93
CA PRO A 5 9.36 -7.77 -0.96
C PRO A 5 9.88 -9.13 -0.49
N SER A 6 10.50 -9.91 -1.37
CA SER A 6 11.08 -11.24 -1.07
C SER A 6 12.16 -11.22 0.02
N LYS A 7 12.74 -10.05 0.30
CA LYS A 7 13.83 -9.84 1.27
C LYS A 7 13.43 -8.90 2.39
N ALA A 8 12.14 -8.57 2.50
CA ALA A 8 11.64 -7.56 3.41
C ALA A 8 10.38 -8.03 4.15
N SER A 9 10.13 -7.37 5.27
CA SER A 9 8.94 -7.53 6.10
C SER A 9 8.05 -6.30 6.02
N ILE A 10 6.73 -6.52 5.99
CA ILE A 10 5.72 -5.47 6.03
C ILE A 10 4.86 -5.61 7.29
N MET A 11 4.75 -4.53 8.03
CA MET A 11 3.81 -4.38 9.14
C MET A 11 2.53 -3.74 8.63
N ILE A 12 1.39 -4.42 8.80
CA ILE A 12 0.09 -4.01 8.25
C ILE A 12 -0.86 -3.72 9.40
N ARG A 13 -1.33 -2.47 9.50
CA ARG A 13 -2.48 -2.10 10.32
C ARG A 13 -3.72 -2.04 9.44
N GLY A 14 -4.80 -2.65 9.88
CA GLY A 14 -6.06 -2.73 9.16
C GLY A 14 -6.25 -4.00 8.34
N GLY A 15 -7.51 -4.28 8.03
CA GLY A 15 -7.98 -5.57 7.46
C GLY A 15 -9.07 -5.40 6.41
N GLY A 16 -9.18 -4.20 5.84
CA GLY A 16 -10.02 -3.90 4.68
C GLY A 16 -9.54 -4.58 3.39
N SER A 17 -10.27 -4.37 2.30
CA SER A 17 -9.94 -4.95 0.97
C SER A 17 -8.54 -4.55 0.49
N THR A 18 -8.15 -3.28 0.68
CA THR A 18 -6.83 -2.78 0.30
C THR A 18 -5.72 -3.48 1.08
N ALA A 19 -5.84 -3.54 2.41
CA ALA A 19 -4.86 -4.23 3.28
C ALA A 19 -4.70 -5.71 2.88
N ARG A 20 -5.80 -6.40 2.60
CA ARG A 20 -5.79 -7.81 2.17
C ARG A 20 -5.15 -8.00 0.79
N SER A 21 -5.38 -7.06 -0.13
CA SER A 21 -4.77 -7.11 -1.46
C SER A 21 -3.26 -6.90 -1.39
N VAL A 22 -2.81 -5.96 -0.54
CA VAL A 22 -1.38 -5.76 -0.28
C VAL A 22 -0.76 -6.96 0.42
N ALA A 23 -1.43 -7.53 1.43
CA ALA A 23 -0.98 -8.75 2.08
C ALA A 23 -0.83 -9.92 1.10
N LEU A 24 -1.80 -10.09 0.19
CA LEU A 24 -1.74 -11.11 -0.86
C LEU A 24 -0.50 -10.91 -1.75
N GLU A 25 -0.34 -9.73 -2.35
CA GLU A 25 0.77 -9.50 -3.29
C GLU A 25 2.15 -9.50 -2.60
N TRP A 26 2.23 -9.01 -1.37
CA TRP A 26 3.46 -9.09 -0.58
C TRP A 26 3.85 -10.55 -0.29
N SER A 27 2.88 -11.38 0.12
CA SER A 27 3.12 -12.80 0.37
C SER A 27 3.49 -13.57 -0.89
N ARG A 28 2.84 -13.28 -2.03
CA ARG A 28 3.17 -13.86 -3.35
C ARG A 28 4.58 -13.54 -3.79
N SER A 29 5.05 -12.35 -3.42
CA SER A 29 6.41 -11.89 -3.68
C SER A 29 7.43 -12.50 -2.71
N GLY A 30 7.01 -13.38 -1.77
CA GLY A 30 7.88 -14.06 -0.81
C GLY A 30 8.15 -13.27 0.47
N GLY A 31 7.52 -12.11 0.66
CA GLY A 31 7.75 -11.25 1.81
C GLY A 31 7.04 -11.72 3.08
N VAL A 32 7.56 -11.27 4.23
CA VAL A 32 7.01 -11.56 5.56
C VAL A 32 5.99 -10.50 5.96
N ILE A 33 4.91 -10.91 6.63
CA ILE A 33 3.83 -10.02 7.07
C ILE A 33 3.72 -10.02 8.59
N VAL A 34 3.60 -8.81 9.15
CA VAL A 34 3.49 -8.56 10.59
C VAL A 34 2.17 -7.80 10.86
N PRO A 35 1.07 -8.48 11.20
CA PRO A 35 -0.18 -7.81 11.51
C PRO A 35 -0.10 -7.09 12.87
N VAL A 36 -0.60 -5.86 12.94
CA VAL A 36 -0.64 -5.04 14.18
C VAL A 36 -2.06 -4.68 14.63
N GLY A 37 -3.07 -5.37 14.09
CA GLY A 37 -4.48 -5.12 14.41
C GLY A 37 -5.04 -3.90 13.68
N GLY A 38 -5.91 -3.14 14.34
CA GLY A 38 -6.58 -1.96 13.78
C GLY A 38 -8.09 -1.96 14.09
N ARG A 39 -8.84 -1.06 13.45
CA ARG A 39 -10.31 -1.07 13.43
C ARG A 39 -10.84 -2.36 12.81
N ARG A 40 -10.12 -2.91 11.83
CA ARG A 40 -10.40 -4.22 11.23
C ARG A 40 -9.13 -5.06 11.27
N GLU A 41 -9.21 -6.27 11.81
CA GLU A 41 -8.04 -7.15 11.83
C GLU A 41 -7.76 -7.77 10.45
N LEU A 42 -6.48 -7.90 10.12
CA LEU A 42 -6.02 -8.72 9.01
C LEU A 42 -6.20 -10.20 9.38
N GLY A 43 -7.40 -10.73 9.12
CA GLY A 43 -7.72 -12.13 9.37
C GLY A 43 -6.98 -13.11 8.45
N ASN A 44 -7.34 -14.39 8.54
CA ASN A 44 -6.76 -15.45 7.71
C ASN A 44 -7.06 -15.26 6.22
N GLY A 45 -6.11 -15.65 5.37
CA GLY A 45 -6.21 -15.57 3.91
C GLY A 45 -5.05 -16.29 3.22
N PRO A 46 -4.92 -16.18 1.89
CA PRO A 46 -3.82 -16.82 1.15
C PRO A 46 -2.43 -16.39 1.61
N TRP A 47 -2.31 -15.23 2.25
CA TRP A 47 -1.08 -14.70 2.85
C TRP A 47 -0.73 -15.31 4.20
N SER A 48 -1.61 -16.11 4.82
CA SER A 48 -1.44 -16.60 6.20
C SER A 48 -0.14 -17.38 6.42
N ALA A 49 0.38 -18.08 5.40
CA ALA A 49 1.64 -18.81 5.49
C ALA A 49 2.87 -17.89 5.68
N ASN A 50 2.74 -16.61 5.36
CA ASN A 50 3.80 -15.61 5.44
C ASN A 50 3.69 -14.71 6.68
N ILE A 51 2.72 -14.96 7.56
CA ILE A 51 2.56 -14.20 8.80
C ILE A 51 3.64 -14.63 9.80
N ALA A 52 4.35 -13.65 10.36
CA ALA A 52 5.33 -13.86 11.42
C ALA A 52 4.97 -13.05 12.68
N SER A 53 5.17 -13.66 13.84
CA SER A 53 5.04 -13.00 15.13
C SER A 53 6.36 -12.32 15.51
N GLN A 54 6.60 -11.14 14.92
CA GLN A 54 7.74 -10.27 15.26
C GLN A 54 7.24 -8.86 15.59
N ASN A 55 8.04 -8.08 16.33
CA ASN A 55 7.67 -6.75 16.80
C ASN A 55 8.32 -5.62 15.98
N TYR A 56 8.83 -5.93 14.79
CA TYR A 56 9.52 -5.01 13.90
C TYR A 56 9.24 -5.36 12.43
N ALA A 57 9.29 -4.37 11.52
CA ALA A 57 9.32 -4.62 10.09
C ALA A 57 10.09 -3.56 9.31
N ASP A 58 10.45 -3.87 8.06
CA ASP A 58 11.16 -2.92 7.18
C ASP A 58 10.23 -1.79 6.70
N LEU A 59 8.97 -2.13 6.42
CA LEU A 59 7.93 -1.22 5.97
C LEU A 59 6.72 -1.32 6.89
N GLY A 60 6.18 -0.19 7.36
CA GLY A 60 4.88 -0.11 8.02
C GLY A 60 3.87 0.62 7.15
N VAL A 61 2.71 0.01 6.94
CA VAL A 61 1.58 0.62 6.23
C VAL A 61 0.35 0.61 7.11
N ASP A 62 -0.20 1.79 7.35
CA ASP A 62 -1.47 1.96 8.07
C ASP A 62 -2.63 2.12 7.08
N PHE A 63 -3.50 1.11 7.00
CA PHE A 63 -4.72 1.12 6.21
C PHE A 63 -5.96 1.56 6.98
N ASP A 64 -5.83 1.77 8.30
CA ASP A 64 -6.90 2.20 9.18
C ASP A 64 -6.70 3.65 9.68
N ALA A 65 -5.72 4.37 9.14
CA ALA A 65 -5.50 5.78 9.41
C ALA A 65 -6.76 6.62 9.13
N ILE A 66 -6.99 7.65 9.95
CA ILE A 66 -8.09 8.59 9.74
C ILE A 66 -7.77 9.45 8.50
N PRO A 67 -8.75 9.86 7.67
CA PRO A 67 -8.50 10.74 6.52
C PRO A 67 -7.69 12.00 6.91
N GLY A 68 -6.58 12.24 6.22
CA GLY A 68 -5.63 13.33 6.52
C GLY A 68 -4.69 13.07 7.69
N ASP A 69 -4.84 11.96 8.40
CA ASP A 69 -3.94 11.54 9.46
C ASP A 69 -2.83 10.61 8.90
N SER A 70 -1.60 10.97 9.20
CA SER A 70 -0.41 10.19 8.85
C SER A 70 0.31 9.65 10.09
N ASP A 71 -0.26 9.86 11.28
CA ASP A 71 0.33 9.40 12.52
C ASP A 71 0.25 7.87 12.62
N THR A 72 1.41 7.25 12.41
CA THR A 72 1.66 5.80 12.53
C THR A 72 2.70 5.55 13.62
N SER A 73 2.79 6.45 14.61
CA SER A 73 3.87 6.55 15.59
C SER A 73 4.13 5.27 16.37
N ASP A 74 3.10 4.46 16.62
CA ASP A 74 3.15 3.22 17.39
C ASP A 74 3.66 1.98 16.61
N MET A 75 3.91 2.10 15.30
CA MET A 75 4.52 1.01 14.51
C MET A 75 6.05 1.01 14.64
N ASN A 76 6.65 -0.11 15.05
CA ASN A 76 8.10 -0.24 15.12
C ASN A 76 8.65 -0.70 13.75
N VAL A 77 9.03 0.24 12.89
CA VAL A 77 9.49 -0.06 11.51
C VAL A 77 10.56 0.92 11.02
N THR A 78 11.32 0.54 9.98
CA THR A 78 12.29 1.45 9.32
C THR A 78 11.61 2.54 8.50
N THR A 79 10.72 2.14 7.60
CA THR A 79 9.98 3.07 6.72
C THR A 79 8.51 3.03 7.07
N LYS A 80 7.90 4.20 7.27
CA LYS A 80 6.48 4.33 7.59
C LYS A 80 5.76 5.06 6.46
N VAL A 81 4.61 4.53 6.05
CA VAL A 81 3.71 5.19 5.11
C VAL A 81 2.25 4.99 5.53
N SER A 82 1.40 5.94 5.15
CA SER A 82 -0.06 5.88 5.36
C SER A 82 -0.77 5.90 4.02
N VAL A 83 -1.88 5.17 3.91
CA VAL A 83 -2.77 5.24 2.71
C VAL A 83 -3.81 6.35 2.81
N SER A 84 -3.76 7.14 3.89
CA SER A 84 -4.61 8.28 4.11
C SER A 84 -4.04 9.54 3.44
N TYR A 85 -4.92 10.39 2.93
CA TYR A 85 -4.61 11.70 2.37
C TYR A 85 -5.67 12.72 2.79
N GLY A 86 -5.26 13.97 2.93
CA GLY A 86 -6.10 15.09 3.40
C GLY A 86 -6.35 16.12 2.30
N LYS A 87 -6.80 17.32 2.72
CA LYS A 87 -6.94 18.47 1.79
C LYS A 87 -5.59 18.98 1.29
N ASP A 88 -4.55 18.83 2.09
CA ASP A 88 -3.18 19.27 1.79
C ASP A 88 -2.35 18.13 1.21
N TRP A 89 -2.95 17.32 0.33
CA TRP A 89 -2.27 16.19 -0.30
C TRP A 89 -1.18 16.66 -1.27
N SER A 90 -0.16 15.82 -1.45
CA SER A 90 0.90 15.98 -2.43
C SER A 90 0.99 14.76 -3.33
N VAL A 91 1.42 14.94 -4.58
CA VAL A 91 1.70 13.83 -5.49
C VAL A 91 2.85 12.93 -5.04
N ASP A 92 3.66 13.42 -4.11
CA ASP A 92 4.71 12.61 -3.48
C ASP A 92 4.20 11.76 -2.33
N ASP A 93 2.96 11.99 -1.87
CA ASP A 93 2.36 11.18 -0.82
C ASP A 93 2.17 9.74 -1.28
N PHE A 94 2.54 8.80 -0.40
CA PHE A 94 2.37 7.38 -0.67
C PHE A 94 0.92 7.04 -1.02
N ALA A 95 -0.04 7.63 -0.31
CA ALA A 95 -1.46 7.42 -0.52
C ALA A 95 -1.88 7.79 -1.95
N ILE A 96 -1.47 8.95 -2.46
CA ILE A 96 -1.82 9.42 -3.81
C ILE A 96 -1.19 8.50 -4.87
N ARG A 97 0.10 8.20 -4.73
CA ARG A 97 0.79 7.28 -5.65
C ARG A 97 0.18 5.88 -5.65
N MET A 98 -0.25 5.39 -4.50
CA MET A 98 -0.92 4.09 -4.38
C MET A 98 -2.29 4.09 -5.06
N VAL A 99 -3.11 5.12 -4.87
CA VAL A 99 -4.43 5.24 -5.51
C VAL A 99 -4.29 5.31 -7.03
N VAL A 100 -3.32 6.10 -7.54
CA VAL A 100 -3.00 6.16 -8.97
C VAL A 100 -2.60 4.79 -9.50
N ALA A 101 -1.68 4.10 -8.81
CA ALA A 101 -1.25 2.75 -9.20
C ALA A 101 -2.42 1.74 -9.25
N GLN A 102 -3.32 1.78 -8.27
CA GLN A 102 -4.50 0.92 -8.23
C GLN A 102 -5.46 1.17 -9.40
N HIS A 103 -5.65 2.44 -9.78
CA HIS A 103 -6.49 2.78 -10.93
C HIS A 103 -5.84 2.31 -12.23
N LEU A 104 -4.54 2.55 -12.43
CA LEU A 104 -3.82 2.07 -13.61
C LEU A 104 -3.87 0.55 -13.74
N LEU A 105 -3.63 -0.18 -12.64
CA LEU A 105 -3.74 -1.64 -12.63
C LEU A 105 -5.18 -2.11 -12.94
N SER A 106 -6.19 -1.38 -12.48
CA SER A 106 -7.59 -1.70 -12.81
C SER A 106 -7.90 -1.49 -14.28
N TRP A 107 -7.33 -0.44 -14.90
CA TRP A 107 -7.46 -0.21 -16.34
C TRP A 107 -6.78 -1.29 -17.16
N GLU A 108 -5.58 -1.68 -16.76
CA GLU A 108 -4.81 -2.77 -17.37
C GLU A 108 -5.56 -4.11 -17.30
N VAL A 109 -6.14 -4.45 -16.14
CA VAL A 109 -6.69 -5.79 -15.92
C VAL A 109 -8.18 -5.89 -16.28
N LEU A 110 -8.97 -4.83 -16.07
CA LEU A 110 -10.44 -4.91 -16.11
C LEU A 110 -11.07 -4.09 -17.24
N TYR A 111 -10.63 -2.85 -17.46
CA TYR A 111 -11.40 -1.90 -18.27
C TYR A 111 -10.92 -1.79 -19.72
N ALA A 112 -9.61 -1.80 -19.96
CA ALA A 112 -9.05 -1.67 -21.30
C ALA A 112 -7.74 -2.47 -21.45
N PRO A 113 -7.77 -3.81 -21.32
CA PRO A 113 -6.57 -4.63 -21.41
C PRO A 113 -5.81 -4.48 -22.73
N ASP A 114 -6.53 -4.22 -23.83
CA ASP A 114 -5.93 -3.98 -25.15
C ASP A 114 -5.13 -2.66 -25.22
N LEU A 115 -5.29 -1.77 -24.25
CA LEU A 115 -4.60 -0.48 -24.16
C LEU A 115 -3.45 -0.48 -23.16
N VAL A 116 -3.04 -1.63 -22.60
CA VAL A 116 -1.97 -1.69 -21.59
C VAL A 116 -0.68 -0.97 -22.01
N ASN A 117 -0.29 -1.08 -23.30
CA ASN A 117 0.91 -0.43 -23.84
C ASN A 117 0.76 1.09 -24.02
N ALA A 118 -0.46 1.62 -23.87
CA ALA A 118 -0.77 3.04 -23.97
C ALA A 118 -1.07 3.66 -22.59
N LEU A 119 -1.09 2.88 -21.51
CA LEU A 119 -1.31 3.41 -20.17
C LEU A 119 -0.12 4.26 -19.72
N PRO A 120 -0.35 5.44 -19.13
CA PRO A 120 0.71 6.24 -18.55
C PRO A 120 1.28 5.54 -17.31
N SER A 121 2.53 5.85 -16.99
CA SER A 121 3.14 5.50 -15.72
C SER A 121 2.50 6.27 -14.55
N VAL A 122 2.67 5.75 -13.34
CA VAL A 122 2.25 6.45 -12.10
C VAL A 122 2.82 7.87 -12.05
N SER A 123 4.10 8.04 -12.43
CA SER A 123 4.77 9.34 -12.41
C SER A 123 4.16 10.32 -13.41
N GLU A 124 3.77 9.88 -14.60
CA GLU A 124 3.11 10.72 -15.60
C GLU A 124 1.72 11.17 -15.14
N VAL A 125 0.92 10.26 -14.55
CA VAL A 125 -0.38 10.62 -13.98
C VAL A 125 -0.22 11.60 -12.82
N CYS A 126 0.73 11.36 -11.91
CA CYS A 126 1.03 12.28 -10.82
C CYS A 126 1.45 13.67 -11.35
N ALA A 127 2.30 13.75 -12.37
CA ALA A 127 2.70 15.03 -12.96
C ALA A 127 1.50 15.81 -13.55
N LEU A 128 0.54 15.11 -14.16
CA LEU A 128 -0.70 15.72 -14.67
C LEU A 128 -1.60 16.22 -13.54
N LEU A 129 -1.68 15.51 -12.41
CA LEU A 129 -2.45 15.95 -11.24
C LEU A 129 -1.86 17.24 -10.64
N SER A 130 -0.53 17.34 -10.52
CA SER A 130 0.14 18.56 -10.04
C SER A 130 0.02 19.77 -10.96
N ALA A 131 -0.26 19.56 -12.25
CA ALA A 131 -0.42 20.66 -13.21
C ALA A 131 -1.83 21.29 -13.17
N GLY A 132 -2.76 20.67 -12.45
CA GLY A 132 -4.15 21.11 -12.32
C GLY A 132 -4.46 21.94 -11.06
N ASP A 133 -3.50 22.08 -10.14
CA ASP A 133 -3.55 22.93 -8.95
C ASP A 133 -2.90 24.30 -9.22
#